data_AF-A0A536SAV8-F1
#
_entry.id   AF-A0A536SAV8-F1
#
_cell.length_a   1.000
_cell.length_b   1.000
_cell.length_c   1.000
_cell.angle_alpha   90.00
_cell.angle_beta   90.00
_cell.angle_gamma   90.00
#
_symmetry.space_group_name_H-M   'P 1'
#
loop_
_entity.id
_entity.type
_entity.pdbx_description
1 polymer ?
#
loop_
_entity_poly.entity_id
_entity_poly.type
_entity_poly.pdbx_seq_one_letter_code
_entity_poly.pdbx_strand_id
1 'polypeptide(L)'
;MSEQLLPQFAPAIGKLPFLKQVIVSGKSAHGHAAFKDVLAKGKTGLAPAPTTSDDACLWLYSSGSTGMPKGTVHVHSSMILTAELYS
;
A
#
# COMPACT_ATOMS: atom_id res chain seq x y z
N MET A 1 -6.35 3.68 1.04
CA MET A 1 -6.25 4.31 2.38
C MET A 1 -7.57 4.16 3.12
N SER A 2 -7.57 3.96 4.44
CA SER A 2 -8.83 3.99 5.21
C SER A 2 -9.40 5.41 5.27
N GLU A 3 -10.72 5.52 5.34
CA GLU A 3 -11.44 6.79 5.47
C GLU A 3 -10.97 7.60 6.69
N GLN A 4 -10.71 6.94 7.83
CA GLN A 4 -10.29 7.58 9.08
C GLN A 4 -8.93 8.26 8.98
N LEU A 5 -8.05 7.78 8.09
CA LEU A 5 -6.72 8.35 7.91
C LEU A 5 -6.70 9.48 6.88
N LEU A 6 -7.72 9.60 6.02
CA LEU A 6 -7.76 10.59 4.95
C LEU A 6 -7.44 12.04 5.41
N PRO A 7 -7.96 12.54 6.55
CA PRO A 7 -7.66 13.89 7.01
C PRO A 7 -6.17 14.15 7.27
N GLN A 8 -5.41 13.13 7.68
CA GLN A 8 -3.98 13.24 7.96
C GLN A 8 -3.16 13.42 6.67
N PHE A 9 -3.66 12.94 5.54
CA PHE A 9 -2.98 13.01 4.24
C PHE A 9 -3.49 14.15 3.36
N ALA A 10 -4.66 14.72 3.66
CA ALA A 10 -5.25 15.83 2.90
C ALA A 10 -4.27 16.99 2.61
N PRO A 11 -3.38 17.43 3.53
CA PRO A 11 -2.43 18.52 3.26
C PRO A 11 -1.38 18.21 2.18
N ALA A 12 -1.13 16.93 1.88
CA ALA A 12 -0.15 16.46 0.90
C ALA A 12 -0.77 16.10 -0.45
N ILE A 13 -2.07 15.75 -0.48
CA ILE A 13 -2.78 15.43 -1.72
C ILE A 13 -2.76 16.66 -2.64
N GLY A 14 -2.36 16.47 -3.90
CA GLY A 14 -2.17 17.55 -4.89
C GLY A 14 -0.77 18.18 -4.90
N LYS A 15 0.09 17.88 -3.91
CA LYS A 15 1.48 18.36 -3.85
C LYS A 15 2.51 17.28 -4.22
N LEU A 16 2.08 16.02 -4.32
CA LEU A 16 2.94 14.89 -4.63
C LEU A 16 2.98 14.64 -6.15
N PRO A 17 4.12 14.87 -6.83
CA PRO A 17 4.18 14.86 -8.30
C PRO A 17 3.90 13.49 -8.93
N PHE A 18 4.09 12.41 -8.16
CA PHE A 18 3.85 11.04 -8.62
C PHE A 18 2.49 10.46 -8.18
N LEU A 19 1.74 11.16 -7.32
CA LEU A 19 0.44 10.68 -6.84
C LEU A 19 -0.63 10.91 -7.92
N LYS A 20 -1.07 9.83 -8.57
CA LYS A 20 -2.10 9.89 -9.62
C LYS A 20 -3.53 9.70 -9.09
N GLN A 21 -3.69 8.86 -8.07
CA GLN A 21 -5.01 8.44 -7.60
C GLN A 21 -5.00 8.21 -6.08
N VAL A 22 -6.11 8.59 -5.44
CA VAL A 22 -6.41 8.27 -4.05
C VAL A 22 -7.63 7.35 -4.04
N ILE A 23 -7.48 6.17 -3.45
CA ILE A 23 -8.57 5.20 -3.28
C ILE A 23 -8.87 5.07 -1.77
N VAL A 24 -10.11 5.33 -1.39
CA VAL A 24 -10.56 5.39 0.00
C VAL A 24 -11.39 4.14 0.34
N SER A 25 -11.01 3.44 1.41
CA SER A 25 -11.74 2.32 1.99
C SER A 25 -12.51 2.80 3.21
N GLY A 26 -13.84 2.79 3.12
CA GLY A 26 -14.73 3.29 4.16
C GLY A 26 -16.16 3.46 3.65
N LYS A 27 -16.97 4.17 4.42
CA LYS A 27 -18.37 4.48 4.08
C LYS A 27 -18.45 5.59 3.04
N SER A 28 -17.64 6.65 3.19
CA SER A 28 -17.56 7.77 2.25
C SER A 28 -16.16 7.87 1.65
N ALA A 29 -16.10 8.22 0.37
CA ALA A 29 -14.85 8.44 -0.34
C ALA A 29 -14.44 9.93 -0.42
N HIS A 30 -15.27 10.85 0.11
CA HIS A 30 -14.98 12.28 0.22
C HIS A 30 -14.48 12.91 -1.10
N GLY A 31 -15.12 12.57 -2.21
CA GLY A 31 -14.76 13.07 -3.56
C GLY A 31 -13.64 12.28 -4.26
N HIS A 32 -13.05 11.28 -3.62
CA HIS A 32 -12.09 10.36 -4.23
C HIS A 32 -12.75 9.06 -4.71
N ALA A 33 -11.98 8.15 -5.31
CA ALA A 33 -12.48 6.84 -5.70
C ALA A 33 -12.75 5.96 -4.48
N ALA A 34 -13.94 5.36 -4.39
CA ALA A 34 -14.27 4.42 -3.33
C ALA A 34 -13.69 3.03 -3.64
N PHE A 35 -13.05 2.40 -2.65
CA PHE A 35 -12.46 1.07 -2.80
C PHE A 35 -13.48 0.01 -3.24
N LYS A 36 -14.69 0.05 -2.67
CA LYS A 36 -15.81 -0.84 -3.04
C LYS A 36 -16.16 -0.77 -4.53
N ASP A 37 -16.12 0.41 -5.13
CA ASP A 37 -16.50 0.64 -6.53
C ASP A 37 -15.38 0.20 -7.47
N VAL A 38 -14.13 0.36 -7.04
CA VAL A 38 -12.96 -0.19 -7.75
C VAL A 38 -13.02 -1.72 -7.75
N LEU A 39 -13.31 -2.32 -6.59
CA LEU A 39 -13.41 -3.77 -6.44
C LEU A 39 -14.56 -4.36 -7.28
N ALA A 40 -15.73 -3.71 -7.29
CA ALA A 40 -16.90 -4.17 -8.06
C ALA A 40 -16.66 -4.19 -9.59
N LYS A 41 -15.70 -3.40 -10.08
CA LYS A 41 -15.29 -3.39 -11.49
C LYS A 41 -14.19 -4.41 -11.81
N GLY A 42 -13.60 -5.02 -10.78
CA GLY A 42 -12.53 -5.99 -10.90
C GLY A 42 -13.01 -7.35 -11.42
N LYS A 43 -12.06 -8.18 -11.86
CA LYS A 43 -12.30 -9.59 -12.21
C LYS A 43 -11.76 -10.48 -11.10
N THR A 44 -12.33 -11.66 -10.94
CA THR A 44 -11.90 -12.65 -9.93
C THR A 44 -10.61 -13.37 -10.31
N GLY A 45 -10.24 -13.37 -11.60
CA GLY A 45 -9.00 -13.94 -12.10
C GLY A 45 -8.04 -12.87 -12.60
N LEU A 46 -6.77 -13.00 -12.23
CA LEU A 46 -5.66 -12.18 -12.71
C LEU A 46 -4.44 -13.08 -12.93
N ALA A 47 -3.76 -12.94 -14.07
CA ALA A 47 -2.48 -13.60 -14.27
C ALA A 47 -1.45 -13.00 -13.31
N PRO A 48 -0.58 -13.80 -12.68
CA PRO A 48 0.47 -13.27 -11.84
C PRO A 48 1.41 -12.38 -12.65
N ALA A 49 1.94 -11.33 -12.02
CA ALA A 49 3.02 -10.55 -12.60
C ALA A 49 4.27 -11.45 -12.78
N PRO A 50 5.09 -11.23 -13.82
CA PRO A 50 6.30 -12.02 -14.05
C PRO A 50 7.42 -11.60 -13.07
N THR A 51 7.27 -11.98 -11.80
CA THR A 51 8.23 -11.72 -10.73
C THR A 51 8.92 -13.01 -10.27
N THR A 52 10.04 -12.84 -9.56
CA THR A 52 10.90 -13.89 -8.99
C THR A 52 10.95 -13.77 -7.47
N SER A 53 11.57 -14.74 -6.79
CA SER A 53 11.71 -14.75 -5.33
C SER A 53 12.50 -13.57 -4.77
N ASP A 54 13.37 -12.99 -5.59
CA ASP A 54 14.35 -11.98 -5.20
C ASP A 54 13.91 -10.57 -5.60
N ASP A 55 12.77 -10.44 -6.28
CA ASP A 55 12.17 -9.15 -6.58
C ASP A 55 11.60 -8.49 -5.32
N ALA A 56 11.70 -7.16 -5.28
CA ALA A 56 11.15 -6.35 -4.20
C ALA A 56 9.62 -6.49 -4.11
N CYS A 57 9.11 -6.86 -2.94
CA CYS A 57 7.68 -7.12 -2.70
C CYS A 57 7.05 -6.13 -1.71
N LEU A 58 7.79 -5.67 -0.70
CA LEU A 58 7.25 -4.85 0.38
C LEU A 58 8.28 -3.83 0.87
N TRP A 59 7.84 -2.60 1.12
CA TRP A 59 8.64 -1.58 1.78
C TRP A 59 8.06 -1.33 3.17
N LEU A 60 8.81 -1.66 4.21
CA LEU A 60 8.41 -1.41 5.59
C LEU A 60 9.13 -0.17 6.10
N TYR A 61 8.37 0.89 6.38
CA TYR A 61 8.91 2.10 6.97
C TYR A 61 9.02 1.96 8.47
N SER A 62 10.24 2.07 8.99
CA SER A 62 10.53 2.12 10.44
C SER A 62 10.91 3.54 10.85
N SER A 63 10.60 3.94 12.08
CA SER A 63 10.88 5.29 12.57
C SER A 63 12.38 5.60 12.70
N GLY A 64 13.22 4.59 12.98
CA GLY A 64 14.67 4.74 13.14
C GLY A 64 15.07 5.64 14.32
N SER A 65 16.10 5.28 15.06
CA SER A 65 16.57 6.10 16.20
C SER A 65 17.21 7.44 15.78
N THR A 66 17.50 7.62 14.49
CA THR A 66 18.24 8.78 13.96
C THR A 66 17.36 9.77 13.17
N GLY A 67 16.03 9.71 13.30
CA GLY A 67 15.11 10.76 12.83
C GLY A 67 14.33 10.45 11.55
N MET A 68 15.00 10.19 10.43
CA MET A 68 14.30 9.96 9.14
C MET A 68 13.81 8.51 9.01
N PRO A 69 12.55 8.29 8.58
CA PRO A 69 12.04 6.95 8.34
C PRO A 69 12.88 6.18 7.32
N LYS A 70 13.24 4.95 7.66
CA LYS A 70 13.97 4.04 6.75
C LYS A 70 12.96 3.10 6.08
N GLY A 71 12.91 3.11 4.75
CA GLY A 71 12.14 2.16 3.96
C GLY A 71 12.93 0.87 3.74
N THR A 72 12.77 -0.10 4.63
CA THR A 72 13.40 -1.42 4.47
C THR A 72 12.69 -2.16 3.35
N VAL A 73 13.45 -2.57 2.32
CA VAL A 73 12.92 -3.32 1.18
C VAL A 73 13.00 -4.81 1.48
N HIS A 74 11.88 -5.51 1.34
CA HIS A 74 11.76 -6.96 1.52
C HIS A 74 11.43 -7.62 0.18
N VAL A 75 12.14 -8.71 -0.12
CA VAL A 75 11.89 -9.55 -1.30
C VAL A 75 10.75 -10.53 -1.07
N HIS A 76 10.18 -11.10 -2.13
CA HIS A 76 9.06 -12.04 -2.03
C HIS A 76 9.34 -13.23 -1.09
N SER A 77 10.55 -13.81 -1.15
CA SER A 77 10.95 -14.96 -0.32
C SER A 77 11.00 -14.67 1.18
N SER A 78 11.16 -13.40 1.60
CA SER A 78 11.21 -13.04 3.03
C SER A 78 9.84 -13.16 3.70
N MET A 79 8.76 -12.95 2.95
CA MET A 79 7.40 -12.92 3.51
C MET A 79 6.92 -14.31 3.92
N ILE A 80 7.21 -15.35 3.12
CA ILE A 80 6.82 -16.73 3.45
C ILE A 80 7.58 -17.23 4.70
N LEU A 81 8.88 -16.95 4.78
CA LEU A 81 9.68 -17.29 5.96
C LEU A 81 9.16 -16.60 7.22
N THR A 82 8.71 -15.35 7.10
CA THR A 82 8.09 -14.62 8.22
C THR A 82 6.79 -15.29 8.66
N ALA A 83 5.91 -15.68 7.72
CA ALA A 83 4.65 -16.33 8.04
C ALA A 83 4.82 -17.73 8.66
N GLU A 84 5.87 -18.45 8.28
CA GLU A 84 6.15 -19.81 8.76
C GLU A 84 6.91 -19.84 10.09
N LEU A 85 7.81 -18.87 10.32
CA LEU A 85 8.75 -18.91 11.45
C LEU A 85 8.35 -17.96 12.59
N TYR A 86 7.40 -17.06 12.38
CA TYR A 86 6.93 -16.10 13.39
C TYR A 86 5.51 -16.50 13.85
N SER A 87 5.41 -17.16 15.00
CA SER A 87 4.17 -17.57 15.67
C SER A 87 3.67 -16.55 16.68
#